data_AF-A0A7W7CT09-F1
#
_entry.id   AF-A0A7W7CT09-F1
#
_cell.length_a   1.000
_cell.length_b   1.000
_cell.length_c   1.000
_cell.angle_alpha   90.00
_cell.angle_beta   90.00
_cell.angle_gamma   90.00
#
_symmetry.space_group_name_H-M   'P 1'
#
loop_
_entity.id
_entity.type
_entity.pdbx_description
1 polymer ?
#
loop_
_entity_poly.entity_id
_entity_poly.type
_entity_poly.pdbx_seq_one_letter_code
_entity_poly.pdbx_strand_id
1 'polypeptide(L)'
;MTGAVRNSELLGILVAIVQGPQGRLQAVELAGRGLAAAARCDLAVMADKHSVYTEPEPVLIERSLAFADRAVELGEIIDGLADLWRSRRTGEIGDPAFEAALGDLVRRIEEWPGRAFPGL
;
A
#
# COMPACT_ATOMS: atom_id res chain seq x y z
N MET A 1 -15.86 -6.52 3.79
CA MET A 1 -16.28 -5.40 2.92
C MET A 1 -15.21 -4.31 2.93
N THR A 2 -13.93 -4.64 2.62
CA THR A 2 -12.80 -3.84 3.15
C THR A 2 -11.69 -3.50 2.16
N GLY A 3 -11.48 -4.27 1.08
CA GLY A 3 -10.37 -3.99 0.13
C GLY A 3 -10.59 -2.75 -0.75
N ALA A 4 -11.76 -2.63 -1.38
CA ALA A 4 -12.06 -1.50 -2.28
C ALA A 4 -12.14 -0.14 -1.56
N VAL A 5 -12.62 -0.13 -0.30
CA VAL A 5 -12.69 1.08 0.54
C VAL A 5 -11.29 1.55 0.94
N ARG A 6 -10.40 0.62 1.31
CA ARG A 6 -9.01 0.93 1.66
C ARG A 6 -8.19 1.48 0.49
N ASN A 7 -8.35 0.90 -0.71
CA ASN A 7 -7.65 1.40 -1.91
C ASN A 7 -8.12 2.80 -2.31
N SER A 8 -9.41 3.11 -2.16
CA SER A 8 -9.94 4.44 -2.47
C SER A 8 -9.55 5.49 -1.42
N GLU A 9 -9.42 5.11 -0.16
CA GLU A 9 -8.87 5.96 0.91
C GLU A 9 -7.38 6.28 0.69
N LEU A 10 -6.57 5.28 0.35
CA LEU A 10 -5.16 5.43 0.00
C LEU A 10 -4.96 6.44 -1.14
N LEU A 11 -5.72 6.24 -2.23
CA LEU A 11 -5.71 7.15 -3.38
C LEU A 11 -6.09 8.58 -2.96
N GLY A 12 -7.12 8.73 -2.11
CA GLY A 12 -7.55 10.02 -1.59
C GLY A 12 -6.45 10.74 -0.80
N ILE A 13 -5.71 10.02 0.05
CA ILE A 13 -4.61 10.58 0.84
C ILE A 13 -3.46 11.01 -0.08
N LEU A 14 -3.03 10.15 -1.01
CA LEU A 14 -1.92 10.45 -1.91
C LEU A 14 -2.25 11.65 -2.82
N VAL A 15 -3.48 11.72 -3.34
CA VAL A 15 -3.96 12.88 -4.12
C VAL A 15 -4.00 14.14 -3.25
N ALA A 16 -4.44 14.05 -1.99
CA ALA A 16 -4.46 15.19 -1.08
C ALA A 16 -3.05 15.72 -0.76
N ILE A 17 -2.05 14.83 -0.64
CA ILE A 17 -0.64 15.22 -0.48
C ILE A 17 -0.15 15.97 -1.73
N VAL A 18 -0.48 15.48 -2.93
CA VAL A 18 -0.08 16.13 -4.21
C VAL A 18 -0.76 17.49 -4.39
N GLN A 19 -2.03 17.63 -4.01
CA GLN A 19 -2.82 18.85 -4.23
C GLN A 19 -2.70 19.89 -3.11
N GLY A 20 -2.07 19.56 -1.99
CA GLY A 20 -2.03 20.43 -0.81
C GLY A 20 -1.09 21.64 -0.94
N PRO A 21 -1.44 22.80 -0.33
CA PRO A 21 -0.56 23.98 -0.29
C PRO A 21 0.75 23.78 0.50
N GLN A 22 0.93 22.61 1.13
CA GLN A 22 2.10 22.22 1.92
C GLN A 22 2.99 21.17 1.24
N GLY A 23 2.75 20.83 -0.03
CA GLY A 23 3.52 19.84 -0.77
C GLY A 23 4.94 20.33 -1.08
N ARG A 24 5.87 20.14 -0.15
CA ARG A 24 7.30 20.15 -0.48
C ARG A 24 7.54 19.13 -1.60
N LEU A 25 8.41 19.47 -2.55
CA LEU A 25 8.67 18.63 -3.74
C LEU A 25 8.92 17.16 -3.40
N GLN A 26 9.58 16.89 -2.26
CA GLN A 26 9.84 15.54 -1.77
C GLN A 26 8.57 14.78 -1.38
N ALA A 27 7.66 15.40 -0.61
CA ALA A 27 6.38 14.77 -0.27
C ALA A 27 5.53 14.45 -1.50
N VAL A 28 5.56 15.34 -2.52
CA VAL A 28 4.86 15.13 -3.80
C VAL A 28 5.47 13.97 -4.57
N GLU A 29 6.81 13.90 -4.65
CA GLU A 29 7.52 12.78 -5.30
C GLU A 29 7.20 11.45 -4.61
N LEU A 30 7.27 11.41 -3.28
CA LEU A 30 6.95 10.22 -2.49
C LEU A 30 5.49 9.81 -2.68
N ALA A 31 4.54 10.75 -2.71
CA ALA A 31 3.15 10.44 -2.97
C ALA A 31 2.93 9.87 -4.38
N GLY A 32 3.60 10.41 -5.40
CA GLY A 32 3.57 9.88 -6.76
C GLY A 32 4.13 8.46 -6.85
N ARG A 33 5.24 8.18 -6.16
CA ARG A 33 5.80 6.82 -6.04
C ARG A 33 4.85 5.87 -5.32
N GLY A 34 4.26 6.30 -4.21
CA GLY A 34 3.26 5.54 -3.46
C GLY A 34 2.06 5.16 -4.32
N LEU A 35 1.59 6.07 -5.18
CA LEU A 35 0.48 5.81 -6.10
C LEU A 35 0.85 4.73 -7.14
N ALA A 36 2.02 4.85 -7.75
CA ALA A 36 2.51 3.86 -8.71
C ALA A 36 2.75 2.50 -8.05
N ALA A 37 3.24 2.48 -6.80
CA ALA A 37 3.45 1.27 -6.03
C ALA A 37 2.13 0.58 -5.66
N ALA A 38 1.12 1.34 -5.24
CA ALA A 38 -0.22 0.83 -4.96
C ALA A 38 -0.85 0.18 -6.19
N ALA A 39 -0.76 0.83 -7.36
CA ALA A 39 -1.24 0.26 -8.62
C ALA A 39 -0.53 -1.07 -8.96
N ARG A 40 0.77 -1.19 -8.69
CA ARG A 40 1.50 -2.47 -8.87
C ARG A 40 1.04 -3.56 -7.90
N CYS A 41 0.73 -3.20 -6.65
CA CYS A 41 0.18 -4.15 -5.68
C CYS A 41 -1.17 -4.70 -6.16
N ASP A 42 -2.04 -3.83 -6.68
CA ASP A 42 -3.34 -4.24 -7.24
C ASP A 42 -3.18 -5.19 -8.43
N LEU A 43 -2.24 -4.89 -9.34
CA LEU A 43 -1.93 -5.75 -10.47
C LEU A 43 -1.38 -7.12 -10.04
N ALA A 44 -0.51 -7.17 -9.03
CA ALA A 44 0.02 -8.42 -8.50
C ALA A 44 -1.09 -9.29 -7.88
N VAL A 45 -1.98 -8.68 -7.09
CA VAL A 45 -3.15 -9.35 -6.54
C VAL A 45 -4.07 -9.88 -7.64
N MET A 46 -4.30 -9.11 -8.70
CA MET A 46 -5.10 -9.56 -9.84
C MET A 46 -4.44 -10.72 -10.58
N ALA A 47 -3.13 -10.67 -10.80
CA ALA A 47 -2.39 -11.72 -11.48
C ALA A 47 -2.46 -13.06 -10.72
N ASP A 48 -2.31 -13.04 -9.39
CA ASP A 48 -2.47 -14.23 -8.57
C ASP A 48 -3.92 -14.75 -8.60
N LYS A 49 -4.93 -13.87 -8.44
CA LYS A 49 -6.35 -14.27 -8.51
C LYS A 49 -6.80 -14.85 -9.84
N HIS A 50 -6.18 -14.44 -10.94
CA HIS A 50 -6.48 -14.94 -12.28
C HIS A 50 -5.62 -16.15 -12.68
N SER A 51 -4.72 -16.60 -11.82
CA SER A 51 -3.94 -17.81 -12.06
C SER A 51 -4.83 -19.06 -11.95
N VAL A 52 -4.65 -19.99 -12.88
CA VAL A 52 -5.32 -21.29 -12.83
C VAL A 52 -4.46 -22.23 -12.01
N TYR A 53 -5.02 -22.74 -10.92
CA TYR A 53 -4.38 -23.72 -10.04
C TYR A 53 -4.93 -25.11 -10.32
N THR A 54 -4.04 -26.08 -10.46
CA THR A 54 -4.36 -27.50 -10.70
C THR A 54 -3.93 -28.39 -9.53
N GLU A 55 -3.46 -27.78 -8.44
CA GLU A 55 -2.97 -28.44 -7.25
C GLU A 55 -4.11 -29.10 -6.43
N PRO A 56 -3.82 -30.13 -5.61
CA PRO A 56 -4.81 -30.75 -4.73
C PRO A 56 -5.42 -29.76 -3.71
N GLU A 57 -6.66 -30.03 -3.29
CA GLU A 57 -7.42 -29.16 -2.36
C GLU A 57 -6.64 -28.70 -1.12
N PRO A 58 -5.88 -29.55 -0.39
CA PRO A 58 -5.11 -29.09 0.77
C PRO A 58 -4.07 -28.01 0.43
N VAL A 59 -3.45 -28.10 -0.76
CA VAL A 59 -2.45 -27.14 -1.24
C VAL A 59 -3.13 -25.82 -1.63
N LEU A 60 -4.33 -25.88 -2.21
CA LEU A 60 -5.11 -24.69 -2.54
C LEU A 60 -5.55 -23.93 -1.28
N ILE A 61 -5.92 -24.64 -0.21
CA ILE A 61 -6.26 -24.05 1.08
C ILE A 61 -5.05 -23.33 1.69
N GLU A 62 -3.89 -24.00 1.75
CA GLU A 62 -2.65 -23.41 2.26
C GLU A 62 -2.26 -22.15 1.48
N ARG A 63 -2.33 -22.21 0.16
CA ARG A 63 -2.05 -21.05 -0.72
C ARG A 63 -3.02 -19.89 -0.47
N SER A 64 -4.30 -20.18 -0.27
CA SER A 64 -5.32 -19.16 0.03
C SER A 64 -5.08 -18.48 1.38
N LEU A 65 -4.64 -19.24 2.38
CA LEU A 65 -4.25 -18.70 3.69
C LEU A 65 -3.01 -17.81 3.57
N ALA A 66 -1.98 -18.27 2.86
CA ALA A 66 -0.78 -17.47 2.60
C ALA A 66 -1.10 -16.17 1.84
N PHE A 67 -2.03 -16.21 0.89
CA PHE A 67 -2.53 -15.01 0.22
C PHE A 67 -3.23 -14.07 1.21
N ALA A 68 -4.08 -14.60 2.10
CA ALA A 68 -4.77 -13.81 3.10
C ALA A 68 -3.78 -13.09 4.04
N ASP A 69 -2.74 -13.77 4.50
CA ASP A 69 -1.69 -13.17 5.35
C ASP A 69 -0.98 -12.01 4.64
N ARG A 70 -0.62 -12.18 3.36
CA ARG A 70 -0.01 -11.11 2.54
C ARG A 70 -0.94 -9.92 2.36
N ALA A 71 -2.23 -10.18 2.16
CA ALA A 71 -3.25 -9.14 2.01
C ALA A 71 -3.49 -8.36 3.33
N VAL A 72 -3.37 -9.05 4.48
CA VAL A 72 -3.38 -8.40 5.80
C VAL A 72 -2.18 -7.47 5.94
N GLU A 73 -0.97 -7.92 5.60
CA GLU A 73 0.24 -7.09 5.66
C GLU A 73 0.10 -5.81 4.82
N LEU A 74 -0.42 -5.92 3.59
CA LEU A 74 -0.66 -4.75 2.75
C LEU A 74 -1.67 -3.80 3.39
N GLY A 75 -2.72 -4.35 4.00
CA GLY A 75 -3.70 -3.58 4.75
C GLY A 75 -3.09 -2.78 5.90
N GLU A 76 -2.19 -3.39 6.69
CA GLU A 76 -1.50 -2.71 7.79
C GLU A 76 -0.58 -1.58 7.31
N ILE A 77 0.09 -1.76 6.16
CA ILE A 77 0.90 -0.71 5.54
C ILE A 77 0.01 0.47 5.14
N ILE A 78 -1.16 0.22 4.56
CA ILE A 78 -2.12 1.24 4.14
C ILE A 78 -2.71 1.98 5.35
N ASP A 79 -3.11 1.24 6.39
CA ASP A 79 -3.65 1.82 7.63
C ASP A 79 -2.60 2.76 8.27
N GLY A 80 -1.31 2.39 8.22
CA GLY A 80 -0.21 3.26 8.65
C GLY A 80 -0.09 4.59 7.88
N LEU A 81 -0.45 4.62 6.58
CA LEU A 81 -0.46 5.85 5.79
C LEU A 81 -1.61 6.78 6.21
N ALA A 82 -2.78 6.22 6.52
CA ALA A 82 -3.92 6.97 7.03
C ALA A 82 -3.62 7.60 8.41
N ASP A 83 -2.97 6.84 9.29
CA ASP A 83 -2.53 7.32 10.60
C ASP A 83 -1.49 8.43 10.47
N LEU A 84 -0.48 8.24 9.61
CA LEU A 84 0.54 9.25 9.34
C LEU A 84 -0.08 10.56 8.82
N TRP A 85 -1.02 10.45 7.88
CA TRP A 85 -1.72 11.62 7.35
C TRP A 85 -2.55 12.33 8.41
N ARG A 86 -3.24 11.58 9.28
CA ARG A 86 -3.98 12.14 10.41
C ARG A 86 -3.06 12.93 11.35
N SER A 87 -1.95 12.34 11.79
CA SER A 87 -0.99 13.00 12.68
C SER A 87 -0.36 14.25 12.05
N ARG A 88 -0.12 14.25 10.74
CA ARG A 88 0.35 15.46 10.05
C ARG A 88 -0.71 16.56 10.06
N ARG A 89 -1.98 16.21 9.86
CA ARG A 89 -3.11 17.15 9.81
C ARG A 89 -3.44 17.75 11.18
N THR A 90 -3.30 16.98 12.25
CA THR A 90 -3.49 17.47 13.63
C THR A 90 -2.30 18.29 14.13
N GLY A 91 -1.19 18.30 13.38
CA GLY A 91 0.04 19.00 13.74
C GLY A 91 0.89 18.27 14.77
N GLU A 92 0.59 17.00 15.05
CA GLU A 92 1.37 16.13 15.94
C GLU A 92 2.79 15.90 15.43
N ILE A 93 2.97 15.91 14.11
CA ILE A 93 4.28 15.77 13.46
C ILE A 93 4.56 16.93 12.51
N GLY A 94 5.82 17.38 12.50
CA GLY A 94 6.31 18.38 11.56
C GLY A 94 6.64 17.77 10.19
N ASP A 95 6.84 18.64 9.19
CA ASP A 95 7.11 18.21 7.81
C ASP A 95 8.29 17.22 7.66
N PRO A 96 9.47 17.42 8.30
CA PRO A 96 10.59 16.51 8.08
C PRO A 96 10.30 15.09 8.61
N ALA A 97 9.60 14.99 9.74
CA ALA A 97 9.21 13.71 10.33
C ALA A 97 8.15 13.01 9.47
N PHE A 98 7.20 13.79 8.91
CA PHE A 98 6.22 13.28 7.96
C PHE A 98 6.87 12.76 6.68
N GLU A 99 7.79 13.51 6.08
CA GLU A 99 8.48 13.11 4.85
C GLU A 99 9.30 11.82 5.03
N ALA A 100 10.01 11.69 6.17
CA ALA A 100 10.75 10.48 6.49
C ALA A 100 9.83 9.27 6.64
N ALA A 101 8.77 9.40 7.45
CA ALA A 101 7.81 8.31 7.67
C ALA A 101 7.02 7.94 6.40
N LEU A 102 6.69 8.93 5.57
CA LEU A 102 6.07 8.71 4.27
C LEU A 102 7.01 7.93 3.35
N GLY A 103 8.29 8.28 3.33
CA GLY A 103 9.31 7.57 2.57
C GLY A 103 9.41 6.09 2.96
N ASP A 104 9.41 5.80 4.27
CA ASP A 104 9.46 4.43 4.77
C ASP A 104 8.21 3.62 4.40
N LEU A 105 7.02 4.23 4.50
CA LEU A 105 5.77 3.57 4.09
C LEU A 105 5.75 3.32 2.59
N VAL A 106 6.10 4.30 1.77
CA VAL A 106 6.16 4.15 0.30
C VAL A 106 7.12 3.05 -0.09
N ARG A 107 8.30 2.99 0.52
CA ARG A 107 9.27 1.91 0.29
C ARG A 107 8.68 0.54 0.63
N ARG A 108 7.95 0.41 1.74
CA ARG A 108 7.29 -0.86 2.12
C ARG A 108 6.23 -1.28 1.10
N ILE A 109 5.47 -0.33 0.55
CA ILE A 109 4.48 -0.60 -0.52
C ILE A 109 5.21 -1.04 -1.80
N GLU A 110 6.31 -0.37 -2.17
CA GLU A 110 7.11 -0.71 -3.37
C GLU A 110 7.70 -2.13 -3.28
N GLU A 111 8.18 -2.52 -2.11
CA GLU A 111 8.79 -3.84 -1.88
C GLU A 111 7.75 -4.96 -1.70
N TRP A 112 6.51 -4.62 -1.35
CA TRP A 112 5.49 -5.62 -1.00
C TRP A 112 5.22 -6.63 -2.11
N PRO A 113 5.02 -6.26 -3.41
CA PRO A 113 4.77 -7.24 -4.46
C PRO A 113 5.87 -8.30 -4.58
N GLY A 114 7.14 -7.89 -4.52
CA GLY A 114 8.27 -8.82 -4.63
C GLY A 114 8.42 -9.76 -3.43
N ARG A 115 7.98 -9.32 -2.23
CA ARG A 115 7.96 -10.15 -1.01
C ARG A 115 6.74 -11.06 -0.97
N ALA A 116 5.58 -10.53 -1.36
CA ALA A 116 4.30 -11.25 -1.32
C ALA A 116 4.17 -12.25 -2.48
N PHE A 117 4.76 -11.98 -3.63
CA PHE A 117 4.66 -12.83 -4.81
C PHE A 117 6.03 -13.03 -5.46
N PRO A 118 6.92 -13.84 -4.84
CA PRO A 118 8.22 -14.12 -5.41
C PRO A 118 8.07 -14.84 -6.76
N GLY A 119 8.51 -14.19 -7.84
CA GLY A 119 8.45 -14.74 -9.21
C GLY A 119 7.27 -14.26 -10.08
N LEU A 120 6.47 -13.31 -9.58
CA LEU A 120 5.64 -12.41 -10.41
C LEU A 120 6.49 -11.22 -10.88
#